data_AF-A0A7K7BGJ5-F1
#
_entry.id   AF-A0A7K7BGJ5-F1
#
_cell.length_a   1.000
_cell.length_b   1.000
_cell.length_c   1.000
_cell.angle_alpha   90.00
_cell.angle_beta   90.00
_cell.angle_gamma   90.00
#
_symmetry.space_group_name_H-M   'P 1'
#
loop_
_entity.id
_entity.type
_entity.pdbx_description
1 polymer ?
#
loop_
_entity_poly.entity_id
_entity_poly.type
_entity_poly.pdbx_seq_one_letter_code
_entity_poly.pdbx_strand_id
1 'polypeptide(L)'
;MIQDKALRSSWQRKMSERRERRLVAELARQLQEGKRAEREEKKRRREENLRRRLENERKAEIVQVIRNPLKLKRAKKKQLRRVEKRDTLALLQK
;
A
#
# COMPACT_ATOMS: atom_id res chain seq x y z
N MET A 1 -24.28 47.83 -45.88
CA MET A 1 -23.92 46.78 -44.89
C MET A 1 -22.53 47.09 -44.37
N ILE A 2 -22.36 47.29 -43.07
CA ILE A 2 -21.05 47.51 -42.45
C ILE A 2 -20.48 46.12 -42.16
N GLN A 3 -19.34 45.77 -42.75
CA GLN A 3 -18.62 44.54 -42.42
C GLN A 3 -17.78 44.79 -41.18
N ASP A 4 -18.08 44.08 -40.09
CA ASP A 4 -17.29 44.13 -38.86
C ASP A 4 -15.85 43.66 -39.12
N LYS A 5 -14.87 44.40 -38.58
CA LYS A 5 -13.46 44.01 -38.67
C LYS A 5 -13.26 42.73 -37.86
N ALA A 6 -12.68 41.70 -38.50
CA ALA A 6 -12.33 40.47 -37.81
C ALA A 6 -11.42 40.77 -36.60
N LEU A 7 -11.84 40.33 -35.40
CA LEU A 7 -11.06 40.44 -34.16
C LEU A 7 -9.81 39.54 -34.25
N ARG A 8 -8.79 40.00 -34.97
CA ARG A 8 -7.50 39.31 -35.10
C ARG A 8 -6.68 39.57 -33.84
N SER A 9 -6.49 38.54 -33.02
CA SER A 9 -5.51 38.58 -31.94
C SER A 9 -4.10 38.69 -32.51
N SER A 10 -3.25 39.49 -31.86
CA SER A 10 -1.84 39.64 -32.26
C SER A 10 -1.10 38.30 -32.13
N TRP A 11 -0.07 38.10 -32.96
CA TRP A 11 0.76 36.90 -32.91
C TRP A 11 1.36 36.65 -31.52
N GLN A 12 1.79 37.72 -30.85
CA GLN A 12 2.32 37.68 -29.49
C GLN A 12 1.32 37.09 -28.49
N ARG A 13 0.03 37.49 -28.59
CA ARG A 13 -1.03 36.94 -27.74
C ARG A 13 -1.29 35.45 -28.01
N LYS A 14 -1.24 35.03 -29.27
CA LYS A 14 -1.37 33.60 -29.61
C LYS A 14 -0.20 32.77 -29.05
N MET A 15 1.00 33.35 -29.03
CA MET A 15 2.19 32.69 -28.47
C MET A 15 2.14 32.62 -26.94
N SER A 16 1.65 33.67 -26.25
CA SER A 16 1.47 33.63 -24.79
C SER A 16 0.42 32.61 -24.38
N GLU A 17 -0.75 32.60 -25.02
CA GLU A 17 -1.82 31.63 -24.77
C GLU A 17 -1.35 30.18 -25.01
N ARG A 18 -0.53 29.96 -26.06
CA ARG A 18 0.06 28.64 -26.32
C ARG A 18 1.05 28.23 -25.21
N ARG A 19 1.84 29.16 -24.68
CA ARG A 19 2.77 28.90 -23.58
C ARG A 19 2.01 28.57 -22.30
N GLU A 20 0.98 29.34 -21.96
CA GLU A 20 0.12 29.10 -20.80
C GLU A 20 -0.55 27.73 -20.87
N ARG A 21 -1.12 27.36 -22.03
CA ARG A 21 -1.72 26.04 -22.24
C ARG A 21 -0.72 24.91 -22.03
N ARG A 22 0.53 25.07 -22.44
CA ARG A 22 1.60 24.08 -22.20
C ARG A 22 1.89 23.91 -20.71
N LEU A 23 2.05 25.02 -20.00
CA LEU A 23 2.30 25.01 -18.55
C LEU A 23 1.15 24.35 -17.77
N VAL A 24 -0.10 24.66 -18.13
CA VAL A 24 -1.28 24.04 -17.52
C VAL A 24 -1.33 22.53 -17.80
N ALA A 25 -1.01 22.12 -19.03
CA ALA A 25 -0.99 20.71 -19.39
C ALA A 25 0.11 19.93 -18.64
N GLU A 26 1.29 20.53 -18.49
CA GLU A 26 2.40 19.95 -17.71
C GLU A 26 2.03 19.80 -16.23
N LEU A 27 1.43 20.84 -15.63
CA LEU A 27 0.97 20.79 -14.24
C LEU A 27 -0.13 19.73 -14.04
N ALA A 28 -1.10 19.66 -14.95
CA ALA A 28 -2.15 18.65 -14.91
C ALA A 28 -1.56 17.23 -15.00
N ARG A 29 -0.54 17.03 -15.83
CA ARG A 29 0.18 15.75 -15.96
C ARG A 29 0.89 15.40 -14.65
N GLN A 30 1.63 16.32 -14.06
CA GLN A 30 2.31 16.11 -12.77
C GLN A 30 1.33 15.73 -11.65
N LEU A 31 0.16 16.36 -11.58
CA LEU A 31 -0.88 16.02 -10.61
C LEU A 31 -1.44 14.61 -10.82
N GLN A 32 -1.62 14.20 -12.07
CA GLN A 32 -2.08 12.83 -12.39
C GLN A 32 -1.02 11.79 -12.04
N GLU A 33 0.25 12.06 -12.34
CA GLU A 33 1.38 11.19 -12.00
C GLU A 33 1.52 11.04 -10.48
N GLY A 34 1.42 12.14 -9.71
CA GLY A 34 1.43 12.09 -8.25
C GLY A 34 0.29 11.23 -7.67
N LYS A 35 -0.93 11.38 -8.19
CA LYS A 35 -2.08 10.54 -7.78
C LYS A 35 -1.89 9.07 -8.13
N ARG A 36 -1.24 8.76 -9.26
CA ARG A 36 -0.95 7.37 -9.66
C ARG A 36 0.10 6.75 -8.73
N ALA A 37 1.18 7.46 -8.46
CA ALA A 37 2.23 7.01 -7.55
C ALA A 37 1.69 6.72 -6.14
N GLU A 38 0.83 7.60 -5.59
CA GLU A 38 0.22 7.38 -4.27
C GLU A 38 -0.68 6.12 -4.25
N ARG A 39 -1.44 5.89 -5.32
CA ARG A 39 -2.28 4.69 -5.46
C ARG A 39 -1.44 3.42 -5.56
N GLU A 40 -0.37 3.44 -6.33
CA GLU A 40 0.57 2.32 -6.46
C GLU A 40 1.27 2.02 -5.15
N GLU A 41 1.71 3.04 -4.41
CA GLU A 41 2.29 2.86 -3.09
C GLU A 41 1.30 2.22 -2.11
N LYS A 42 0.05 2.70 -2.08
CA LYS A 42 -1.02 2.10 -1.28
C LYS A 42 -1.27 0.64 -1.65
N LYS A 43 -1.23 0.29 -2.95
CA LYS A 43 -1.33 -1.11 -3.42
C LYS A 43 -0.15 -1.95 -2.93
N ARG A 44 1.08 -1.48 -3.11
CA ARG A 44 2.29 -2.17 -2.64
C ARG A 44 2.28 -2.41 -1.14
N ARG A 45 1.87 -1.40 -0.35
CA ARG A 45 1.71 -1.54 1.11
C ARG A 45 0.67 -2.61 1.47
N ARG A 46 -0.45 -2.70 0.75
CA ARG A 46 -1.48 -3.73 0.96
C ARG A 46 -0.95 -5.12 0.62
N GLU A 47 -0.26 -5.27 -0.49
CA GLU A 47 0.34 -6.54 -0.91
C GLU A 47 1.39 -7.01 0.08
N GLU A 48 2.26 -6.12 0.56
CA GLU A 48 3.25 -6.44 1.58
C GLU A 48 2.59 -6.84 2.90
N ASN A 49 1.57 -6.11 3.35
CA ASN A 49 0.82 -6.47 4.55
C ASN A 49 0.13 -7.83 4.42
N LEU A 50 -0.42 -8.14 3.24
CA LEU A 50 -1.02 -9.44 2.96
C LEU A 50 0.05 -10.55 3.01
N ARG A 51 1.21 -10.35 2.38
CA ARG A 51 2.34 -11.30 2.45
C ARG A 51 2.78 -11.54 3.89
N ARG A 52 2.94 -10.47 4.68
CA ARG A 52 3.29 -10.57 6.11
C ARG A 52 2.24 -11.34 6.90
N ARG A 53 0.94 -11.17 6.61
CA ARG A 53 -0.13 -11.95 7.25
C ARG A 53 -0.02 -13.44 6.92
N LEU A 54 0.12 -13.79 5.64
CA LEU A 54 0.27 -15.17 5.20
C LEU A 54 1.52 -15.83 5.80
N GLU A 55 2.64 -15.10 5.86
CA GLU A 55 3.85 -15.58 6.53
C GLU A 55 3.66 -15.74 8.04
N ASN A 56 2.95 -14.82 8.69
CA ASN A 56 2.62 -14.93 10.11
C ASN A 56 1.68 -16.09 10.39
N GLU A 57 0.73 -16.39 9.50
CA GLU A 57 -0.13 -17.58 9.59
C GLU A 57 0.71 -18.85 9.49
N ARG A 58 1.60 -18.94 8.48
CA ARG A 58 2.53 -20.07 8.36
C ARG A 58 3.45 -20.21 9.57
N LYS A 59 3.95 -19.10 10.13
CA LYS A 59 4.78 -19.11 11.35
C LYS A 59 3.99 -19.44 12.60
N ALA A 60 2.72 -19.02 12.69
CA ALA A 60 1.84 -19.36 13.80
C ALA A 60 1.47 -20.85 13.79
N GLU A 61 1.44 -21.47 12.61
CA GLU A 61 1.31 -22.92 12.45
C GLU A 61 2.56 -23.67 12.94
N ILE A 62 3.74 -23.04 12.90
CA ILE A 62 4.96 -23.61 13.50
C ILE A 62 4.85 -23.57 15.03
N VAL A 63 4.44 -24.71 15.58
CA VAL A 63 4.32 -24.89 17.03
C VAL A 63 5.66 -25.23 17.66
N GLN A 64 5.93 -24.64 18.83
CA GLN A 64 7.06 -25.06 19.66
C GLN A 64 6.65 -26.23 20.55
N VAL A 65 7.24 -27.40 20.34
CA VAL A 65 6.97 -28.58 21.18
C VAL A 65 7.59 -28.37 22.57
N ILE A 66 6.73 -28.27 23.59
CA ILE A 66 7.16 -28.12 24.98
C ILE A 66 7.31 -29.51 25.61
N ARG A 67 8.56 -29.98 25.72
CA ARG A 67 8.86 -31.29 26.35
C ARG A 67 8.66 -31.30 27.87
N ASN A 68 8.84 -30.16 28.54
CA ASN A 68 8.65 -30.04 29.99
C ASN A 68 7.60 -28.95 30.31
N PRO A 69 6.38 -29.34 30.74
CA PRO A 69 5.29 -28.40 30.98
C PRO A 69 5.49 -27.53 32.24
N LEU A 70 6.36 -27.92 33.18
CA LEU A 70 6.65 -27.11 34.36
C LEU A 70 7.29 -25.76 34.02
N LYS A 71 7.89 -25.64 32.84
CA LYS A 71 8.45 -24.38 32.34
C LYS A 71 7.39 -23.31 32.14
N LEU A 72 6.16 -23.68 31.76
CA LEU A 72 5.05 -22.74 31.62
C LEU A 72 4.65 -22.11 32.96
N LYS A 73 4.73 -22.88 34.06
CA LYS A 73 4.43 -22.38 35.41
C LYS A 73 5.45 -21.34 35.90
N ARG A 74 6.65 -21.32 35.32
CA ARG A 74 7.72 -20.34 35.63
C ARG A 74 7.62 -19.07 34.78
N ALA A 75 6.82 -19.08 33.71
CA ALA A 75 6.68 -17.93 32.82
C ALA A 75 5.78 -16.84 33.43
N LYS A 76 5.99 -15.59 33.02
CA LYS A 76 5.17 -14.47 33.50
C LYS A 76 3.73 -14.61 32.97
N LYS A 77 2.73 -14.28 33.81
CA LYS A 77 1.30 -14.33 33.44
C LYS A 77 0.97 -13.57 32.15
N LYS A 78 1.67 -12.46 31.86
CA LYS A 78 1.50 -11.69 30.61
C LYS A 78 1.90 -12.47 29.34
N GLN A 79 2.92 -13.32 29.42
CA GLN A 79 3.42 -14.11 28.29
C GLN A 79 2.47 -15.28 27.99
N LEU A 80 1.94 -15.92 29.05
CA LEU A 80 1.00 -17.04 28.94
C LEU A 80 -0.33 -16.65 28.27
N ARG A 81 -0.76 -15.39 28.35
CA ARG A 81 -2.00 -14.91 27.71
C ARG A 81 -2.02 -15.06 26.18
N ARG A 82 -0.85 -15.16 25.54
CA ARG A 82 -0.71 -15.29 24.08
C ARG A 82 -0.42 -16.72 23.63
N VAL A 83 -0.26 -17.66 24.58
CA VAL A 83 0.09 -19.05 24.26
C VAL A 83 -1.20 -19.80 23.96
N GLU A 84 -1.29 -20.37 22.77
CA GLU A 84 -2.34 -21.31 22.39
C GLU A 84 -1.82 -22.74 22.48
N LYS A 85 -2.61 -23.64 23.06
CA LYS A 85 -2.28 -25.07 23.06
C LYS A 85 -2.70 -25.68 21.72
N ARG A 86 -1.75 -26.26 20.99
CA ARG A 86 -1.98 -27.05 19.78
C ARG A 86 -1.49 -28.48 20.04
N ASP A 87 -2.39 -29.45 20.06
CA ASP A 87 -2.03 -30.84 20.30
C ASP A 87 -1.49 -31.47 19.00
N THR A 88 -0.20 -31.81 19.00
CA THR A 88 0.48 -32.47 17.86
C THR A 88 0.57 -33.98 17.99
N LEU A 89 0.08 -34.57 19.09
CA LEU A 89 0.17 -36.01 19.38
C LEU A 89 -0.51 -36.89 18.31
N ALA A 90 -1.55 -36.38 17.65
CA ALA A 90 -2.26 -37.08 16.57
C ALA A 90 -1.38 -37.33 15.33
N LEU A 91 -0.34 -36.52 15.10
CA LEU A 91 0.59 -36.68 13.97
C LEU A 91 1.66 -37.75 14.24
N LEU A 92 1.85 -38.14 15.51
CA LEU A 92 2.93 -39.04 15.94
C LEU A 92 2.52 -40.52 15.96
N GLN A 93 1.22 -40.83 15.78
CA GLN A 93 0.66 -42.19 15.83
C GLN A 93 0.59 -42.90 14.46
N LYS A 94 1.42 -42.51 13.49
CA LYS A 94 1.54 -43.19 12.19
C LYS A 94 2.72 -44.14 12.15
#